data_AF-I2QGT7-F1
#
_entry.id   AF-I2QGT7-F1
#
_cell.length_a   1.000
_cell.length_b   1.000
_cell.length_c   1.000
_cell.angle_alpha   90.00
_cell.angle_beta   90.00
_cell.angle_gamma   90.00
#
_symmetry.space_group_name_H-M   'P 1'
#
loop_
_entity.id
_entity.type
_entity.pdbx_description
1 polymer ?
#
loop_
_entity_poly.entity_id
_entity_poly.type
_entity_poly.pdbx_seq_one_letter_code
_entity_poly.pdbx_strand_id
1 'polypeptide(L)'
;MANDDDIARLAVSIRRGSIVAAAGCGKTEQIALAAGISDGRRLILTHTHAGVDALTKRLRKHQIPTAKYRIDTIAGWCLRFAASFPQRSGFAGVVPTTSAHWDDVYHAGARLLDSSAVDGVLLASYRGCFVDEYQDCTKQQHQVISRLANLLPTCVFGDPLQAIFDFGDQQPVDWDSDVFPLFERSAELLTPWRWKNAENLELAEWLQGVRTALENGNDLDLRSRPGCITWTSLPATAQRRQRAIVGECLASMRDPVQGSLIVIGDSTSENRRSALAQKLAKQGFGSLEAISCKTLYAAAKTIDRTTGLARAKAIVDFASKCLTGLERAELLKALGARQQGRRLGQAKFGSLFPLSDAVISSGSEASILALLQTLHDRPGAYLYRREMFYAMRSALQLKATRQLATLSIAIWEVQNRMRHAGRRLGNRSIGSTLLVKGLEFERAIIIAEDAMTRKDWYVALTRATTSIRIISPAERFLPSRDQIERSRSAL
;
A
#
# COMPACT_ATOMS: atom_id res chain seq x y z
N MET A 1 -15.48 24.28 -19.19
CA MET A 1 -14.66 23.21 -18.60
C MET A 1 -13.43 23.08 -19.47
N ALA A 2 -12.23 23.19 -18.91
CA ALA A 2 -11.00 23.03 -19.67
C ALA A 2 -10.92 21.59 -20.21
N ASN A 3 -10.52 21.43 -21.48
CA ASN A 3 -10.24 20.11 -22.03
C ASN A 3 -9.03 19.51 -21.29
N ASP A 4 -8.93 18.19 -21.22
CA ASP A 4 -7.81 17.50 -20.57
C ASP A 4 -6.44 17.93 -21.15
N ASP A 5 -6.39 18.22 -22.46
CA ASP A 5 -5.19 18.76 -23.12
C ASP A 5 -4.82 20.17 -22.65
N ASP A 6 -5.81 20.96 -22.21
CA ASP A 6 -5.57 22.30 -21.65
C ASP A 6 -4.91 22.21 -20.28
N ILE A 7 -5.21 21.16 -19.50
CA ILE A 7 -4.61 20.96 -18.17
C ILE A 7 -3.13 20.58 -18.28
N ALA A 8 -2.78 19.69 -19.22
CA ALA A 8 -1.37 19.37 -19.48
C ALA A 8 -0.58 20.62 -19.88
N ARG A 9 -1.13 21.46 -20.76
CA ARG A 9 -0.51 22.74 -21.18
C ARG A 9 -0.39 23.72 -20.03
N LEU A 10 -1.44 23.85 -19.22
CA LEU A 10 -1.46 24.69 -18.03
C LEU A 10 -0.37 24.25 -17.03
N ALA A 11 -0.24 22.94 -16.76
CA ALA A 11 0.78 22.40 -15.88
C ALA A 11 2.20 22.79 -16.32
N VAL A 12 2.46 22.81 -17.63
CA VAL A 12 3.75 23.18 -18.22
C VAL A 12 4.06 24.67 -18.05
N SER A 13 3.05 25.54 -18.15
CA SER A 13 3.19 27.01 -18.07
C SER A 13 3.19 27.56 -16.64
N ILE A 14 2.71 26.80 -15.66
CA ILE A 14 2.66 27.23 -14.26
C ILE A 14 4.08 27.46 -13.72
N ARG A 15 4.31 28.66 -13.18
CA ARG A 15 5.55 28.96 -12.44
C ARG A 15 5.54 28.29 -11.07
N ARG A 16 4.45 28.44 -10.32
CA ARG A 16 4.15 27.74 -9.07
C ARG A 16 2.64 27.59 -8.94
N GLY A 17 2.18 26.38 -8.72
CA GLY A 17 0.75 26.12 -8.65
C GLY A 17 0.45 24.66 -8.38
N SER A 18 -0.82 24.39 -8.14
CA SER A 18 -1.34 23.05 -7.89
C SER A 18 -2.49 22.70 -8.82
N ILE A 19 -2.57 21.42 -9.17
CA ILE A 19 -3.70 20.81 -9.85
C ILE A 19 -4.32 19.80 -8.89
N VAL A 20 -5.53 20.13 -8.41
CA VAL A 20 -6.31 19.22 -7.58
C VAL A 20 -6.94 18.17 -8.49
N ALA A 21 -6.85 16.89 -8.13
CA ALA A 21 -7.38 15.82 -8.95
C ALA A 21 -8.14 14.83 -8.10
N ALA A 22 -9.47 14.79 -8.24
CA ALA A 22 -10.28 13.80 -7.56
C ALA A 22 -9.86 12.37 -7.97
N ALA A 23 -10.24 11.40 -7.13
CA ALA A 23 -9.91 10.00 -7.34
C ALA A 23 -10.36 9.56 -8.74
N GLY A 24 -9.50 8.86 -9.47
CA GLY A 24 -9.84 8.35 -10.80
C GLY A 24 -9.93 9.39 -11.93
N CYS A 25 -9.58 10.67 -11.68
CA CYS A 25 -9.68 11.73 -12.69
C CYS A 25 -8.41 11.94 -13.56
N GLY A 26 -7.49 10.96 -13.59
CA GLY A 26 -6.38 10.98 -14.55
C GLY A 26 -5.14 11.81 -14.15
N LYS A 27 -4.90 12.06 -12.86
CA LYS A 27 -3.69 12.77 -12.37
C LYS A 27 -2.38 12.31 -13.02
N THR A 28 -2.08 11.02 -12.96
CA THR A 28 -0.87 10.41 -13.56
C THR A 28 -0.86 10.51 -15.09
N GLU A 29 -2.04 10.50 -15.73
CA GLU A 29 -2.19 10.71 -17.18
C GLU A 29 -1.71 12.12 -17.54
N GLN A 30 -2.20 13.13 -16.82
CA GLN A 30 -1.89 14.53 -17.07
C GLN A 30 -0.42 14.86 -16.85
N ILE A 31 0.22 14.28 -15.83
CA ILE A 31 1.67 14.44 -15.63
C ILE A 31 2.46 13.87 -16.83
N ALA A 32 2.05 12.71 -17.36
CA ALA A 32 2.73 12.11 -18.49
C ALA A 32 2.56 12.91 -19.78
N LEU A 33 1.35 13.40 -20.05
CA LEU A 33 1.05 14.27 -21.19
C LEU A 33 1.82 15.60 -21.09
N ALA A 34 1.80 16.24 -19.92
CA ALA A 34 2.55 17.48 -19.65
C ALA A 34 4.06 17.30 -19.86
N ALA A 35 4.63 16.17 -19.43
CA ALA A 35 6.04 15.86 -19.67
C ALA A 35 6.35 15.67 -21.17
N GLY A 36 5.42 15.10 -21.93
CA GLY A 36 5.56 14.91 -23.38
C GLY A 36 5.59 16.21 -24.17
N ILE A 37 4.66 17.13 -23.87
CA ILE A 37 4.56 18.43 -24.56
C ILE A 37 5.57 19.47 -24.06
N SER A 38 6.29 19.18 -22.97
CA SER A 38 7.32 20.08 -22.44
C SER A 38 8.47 20.28 -23.44
N ASP A 39 8.94 21.51 -23.54
CA ASP A 39 10.05 22.02 -24.33
C ASP A 39 11.44 21.62 -23.80
N GLY A 40 11.51 20.84 -22.72
CA GLY A 40 12.73 20.21 -22.25
C GLY A 40 12.48 19.16 -21.17
N ARG A 41 13.55 18.71 -20.53
CA ARG A 41 13.47 17.62 -19.54
C ARG A 41 12.73 18.08 -18.28
N ARG A 42 11.73 17.32 -17.83
CA ARG A 42 11.02 17.55 -16.56
C ARG A 42 11.55 16.65 -15.45
N LEU A 43 11.76 17.21 -14.27
CA LEU A 43 11.93 16.43 -13.05
C LEU A 43 10.53 16.03 -12.55
N ILE A 44 10.31 14.74 -12.32
CA ILE A 44 9.03 14.21 -11.84
C ILE A 44 9.29 13.52 -10.51
N LEU A 45 8.65 14.00 -9.45
CA LEU A 45 8.81 13.50 -8.10
C LEU A 45 7.51 12.90 -7.59
N THR A 46 7.60 11.91 -6.71
CA THR A 46 6.45 11.29 -6.05
C THR A 46 6.84 10.76 -4.68
N HIS A 47 5.87 10.40 -3.85
CA HIS A 47 6.11 9.92 -2.49
C HIS A 47 6.63 8.47 -2.43
N THR A 48 6.24 7.61 -3.37
CA THR A 48 6.51 6.16 -3.27
C THR A 48 7.13 5.55 -4.53
N HIS A 49 7.86 4.44 -4.38
CA HIS A 49 8.37 3.68 -5.52
C HIS A 49 7.24 3.14 -6.42
N ALA A 50 6.10 2.76 -5.85
CA ALA A 50 4.93 2.37 -6.63
C ALA A 50 4.42 3.52 -7.52
N GLY A 51 4.48 4.77 -7.03
CA GLY A 51 4.22 5.97 -7.83
C GLY A 51 5.21 6.13 -8.98
N VAL A 52 6.51 5.90 -8.72
CA VAL A 52 7.55 5.94 -9.77
C VAL A 52 7.26 4.93 -10.87
N ASP A 53 6.87 3.70 -10.50
CA ASP A 53 6.54 2.65 -11.47
C ASP A 53 5.27 2.98 -12.27
N ALA A 54 4.24 3.52 -11.61
CA ALA A 54 2.99 3.93 -12.26
C ALA A 54 3.23 5.05 -13.29
N LEU A 55 3.96 6.10 -12.90
CA LEU A 55 4.38 7.19 -13.80
C LEU A 55 5.25 6.68 -14.94
N THR A 56 6.22 5.80 -14.66
CA THR A 56 7.10 5.21 -15.68
C THR A 56 6.32 4.41 -16.70
N LYS A 57 5.38 3.56 -16.26
CA LYS A 57 4.50 2.80 -17.16
C LYS A 57 3.64 3.75 -18.01
N ARG A 58 3.14 4.84 -17.42
CA ARG A 58 2.31 5.81 -18.13
C ARG A 58 3.08 6.58 -19.21
N LEU A 59 4.28 7.06 -18.89
CA LEU A 59 5.16 7.73 -19.84
C LEU A 59 5.56 6.80 -20.99
N ARG A 60 5.84 5.51 -20.70
CA ARG A 60 6.10 4.50 -21.74
C ARG A 60 4.89 4.23 -22.62
N LYS A 61 3.68 4.15 -22.04
CA LYS A 61 2.43 3.98 -22.79
C LYS A 61 2.26 5.09 -23.84
N HIS A 62 2.57 6.33 -23.46
CA HIS A 62 2.58 7.50 -24.34
C HIS A 62 3.84 7.66 -25.20
N GLN A 63 4.75 6.68 -25.15
CA GLN A 63 6.01 6.69 -25.90
C GLN A 63 6.85 7.95 -25.66
N ILE A 64 6.76 8.54 -24.46
CA ILE A 64 7.53 9.73 -24.12
C ILE A 64 9.02 9.35 -24.03
N PRO A 65 9.91 10.03 -24.78
CA PRO A 65 11.34 9.73 -24.74
C PRO A 65 11.92 9.88 -23.34
N THR A 66 12.81 8.97 -22.93
CA THR A 66 13.46 9.02 -21.61
C THR A 66 14.29 10.28 -21.39
N ALA A 67 14.72 10.95 -22.46
CA ALA A 67 15.40 12.25 -22.41
C ALA A 67 14.48 13.40 -21.93
N LYS A 68 13.15 13.27 -22.08
CA LYS A 68 12.16 14.29 -21.68
C LYS A 68 11.86 14.27 -20.18
N TYR A 69 12.30 13.27 -19.43
CA TYR A 69 11.98 13.21 -18.00
C TYR A 69 13.08 12.58 -17.13
N ARG A 70 13.00 12.85 -15.83
CA ARG A 70 13.66 12.07 -14.77
C ARG A 70 12.64 11.86 -13.67
N ILE A 71 12.31 10.61 -13.37
CA ILE A 71 11.36 10.29 -12.29
C ILE A 71 12.15 9.77 -11.09
N ASP A 72 11.82 10.23 -9.90
CA ASP A 72 12.37 9.71 -8.65
C ASP A 72 11.34 9.80 -7.52
N THR A 73 11.59 9.10 -6.42
CA THR A 73 10.92 9.45 -5.17
C THR A 73 11.55 10.73 -4.60
N ILE A 74 10.80 11.52 -3.83
CA ILE A 74 11.36 12.70 -3.14
C ILE A 74 12.53 12.27 -2.25
N ALA A 75 12.37 11.18 -1.49
CA ALA A 75 13.40 10.59 -0.64
C ALA A 75 14.65 10.17 -1.42
N GLY A 76 14.47 9.40 -2.50
CA GLY A 76 15.57 8.93 -3.36
C GLY A 76 16.31 10.08 -4.04
N TRP A 77 15.59 11.11 -4.48
CA TRP A 77 16.19 12.30 -5.07
C TRP A 77 17.03 13.07 -4.04
N CYS A 78 16.48 13.32 -2.84
CA CYS A 78 17.19 14.00 -1.75
C CYS A 78 18.45 13.23 -1.35
N LEU A 79 18.34 11.92 -1.11
CA LEU A 79 19.46 11.08 -0.71
C LEU A 79 20.58 11.11 -1.76
N ARG A 80 20.24 10.96 -3.04
CA ARG A 80 21.22 10.98 -4.13
C ARG A 80 21.94 12.31 -4.21
N PHE A 81 21.22 13.43 -4.13
CA PHE A 81 21.85 14.76 -4.18
C PHE A 81 22.67 15.04 -2.92
N ALA A 82 22.13 14.77 -1.73
CA ALA A 82 22.84 14.96 -0.47
C ALA A 82 24.16 14.16 -0.42
N ALA A 83 24.12 12.90 -0.84
CA ALA A 83 25.31 12.03 -0.90
C ALA A 83 26.32 12.44 -1.99
N SER A 84 25.88 13.11 -3.06
CA SER A 84 26.77 13.57 -4.14
C SER A 84 27.54 14.84 -3.76
N PHE A 85 27.04 15.61 -2.77
CA PHE A 85 27.64 16.86 -2.30
C PHE A 85 27.78 16.89 -0.78
N PRO A 86 28.46 15.91 -0.15
CA PRO A 86 28.39 15.65 1.29
C PRO A 86 28.85 16.83 2.15
N GLN A 87 29.89 17.57 1.71
CA GLN A 87 30.38 18.76 2.43
C GLN A 87 29.37 19.92 2.41
N ARG A 88 28.69 20.14 1.27
CA ARG A 88 27.71 21.22 1.10
C ARG A 88 26.35 20.87 1.70
N SER A 89 25.95 19.60 1.62
CA SER A 89 24.70 19.09 2.17
C SER A 89 24.80 18.84 3.69
N GLY A 90 26.00 18.66 4.23
CA GLY A 90 26.24 18.24 5.61
C GLY A 90 25.77 16.80 5.88
N PHE A 91 25.63 15.97 4.85
CA PHE A 91 25.16 14.59 4.98
C PHE A 91 26.32 13.65 5.28
N ALA A 92 26.24 12.94 6.40
CA ALA A 92 27.29 12.05 6.90
C ALA A 92 27.39 10.70 6.15
N GLY A 93 26.61 10.47 5.08
CA GLY A 93 26.68 9.25 4.27
C GLY A 93 26.07 8.00 4.90
N VAL A 94 25.29 8.14 5.97
CA VAL A 94 24.64 7.02 6.66
C VAL A 94 23.48 6.48 5.82
N VAL A 95 23.39 5.16 5.65
CA VAL A 95 22.22 4.52 5.00
C VAL A 95 20.98 4.77 5.88
N PRO A 96 19.96 5.49 5.39
CA PRO A 96 18.80 5.82 6.22
C PRO A 96 17.96 4.56 6.53
N THR A 97 17.65 4.35 7.80
CA THR A 97 16.93 3.17 8.30
C THR A 97 15.80 3.50 9.27
N THR A 98 15.78 4.73 9.80
CA THR A 98 14.78 5.25 10.74
C THR A 98 14.14 6.52 10.16
N SER A 99 12.98 6.92 10.69
CA SER A 99 12.33 8.18 10.29
C SER A 99 13.24 9.38 10.51
N ALA A 100 13.96 9.43 11.64
CA ALA A 100 14.93 10.50 11.92
C ALA A 100 16.06 10.56 10.88
N HIS A 101 16.61 9.41 10.45
CA HIS A 101 17.62 9.40 9.39
C HIS A 101 17.05 9.92 8.05
N TRP A 102 15.76 9.67 7.77
CA TRP A 102 15.12 10.23 6.59
C TRP A 102 14.88 11.73 6.71
N ASP A 103 14.55 12.23 7.90
CA ASP A 103 14.44 13.67 8.16
C ASP A 103 15.80 14.37 7.94
N ASP A 104 16.90 13.78 8.38
CA ASP A 104 18.26 14.28 8.10
C ASP A 104 18.56 14.37 6.60
N VAL A 105 18.10 13.39 5.82
CA VAL A 105 18.22 13.40 4.34
C VAL A 105 17.44 14.57 3.74
N TYR A 106 16.21 14.81 4.19
CA TYR A 106 15.41 15.94 3.70
C TYR A 106 16.03 17.28 4.09
N HIS A 107 16.52 17.42 5.33
CA HIS A 107 17.23 18.61 5.77
C HIS A 107 18.53 18.84 4.97
N ALA A 108 19.29 17.79 4.67
CA ALA A 108 20.48 17.89 3.84
C ALA A 108 20.14 18.32 2.40
N GLY A 109 19.05 17.78 1.84
CA GLY A 109 18.53 18.21 0.52
C GLY A 109 18.11 19.68 0.51
N ALA A 110 17.39 20.13 1.56
CA ALA A 110 17.00 21.52 1.72
C ALA A 110 18.20 22.47 1.83
N ARG A 111 19.19 22.15 2.68
CA ARG A 111 20.44 22.92 2.80
C ARG A 111 21.18 23.05 1.47
N LEU A 112 21.21 21.97 0.69
CA LEU A 112 21.89 21.99 -0.61
C LEU A 112 21.23 22.96 -1.58
N LEU A 113 19.89 23.01 -1.60
CA LEU A 113 19.12 23.98 -2.37
C LEU A 113 19.31 25.42 -1.86
N ASP A 114 19.29 25.61 -0.53
CA ASP A 114 19.47 26.94 0.08
C ASP A 114 20.89 27.50 -0.14
N SER A 115 21.88 26.64 -0.34
CA SER A 115 23.28 27.04 -0.61
C SER A 115 23.58 27.42 -2.06
N SER A 116 22.62 27.24 -2.98
CA SER A 116 22.79 27.38 -4.43
C SER A 116 23.86 26.48 -5.07
N ALA A 117 24.46 25.55 -4.32
CA ALA A 117 25.56 24.70 -4.80
C ALA A 117 25.19 23.80 -5.97
N VAL A 118 23.89 23.55 -6.18
CA VAL A 118 23.36 22.67 -7.25
C VAL A 118 22.53 23.41 -8.29
N ASP A 119 22.41 24.74 -8.20
CA ASP A 119 21.50 25.52 -9.05
C ASP A 119 21.86 25.37 -10.53
N GLY A 120 23.15 25.53 -10.86
CA GLY A 120 23.62 25.39 -12.23
C GLY A 120 23.34 24.01 -12.82
N VAL A 121 23.53 22.94 -12.03
CA VAL A 121 23.23 21.56 -12.46
C VAL A 121 21.73 21.37 -12.67
N LEU A 122 20.89 21.88 -11.77
CA LEU A 122 19.43 21.74 -11.87
C LEU A 122 18.85 22.52 -13.05
N LEU A 123 19.26 23.78 -13.24
CA LEU A 123 18.82 24.62 -14.35
C LEU A 123 19.30 24.10 -15.71
N ALA A 124 20.50 23.51 -15.77
CA ALA A 124 20.99 22.86 -16.99
C ALA A 124 20.27 21.52 -17.27
N SER A 125 19.81 20.83 -16.22
CA SER A 125 19.21 19.49 -16.34
C SER A 125 17.71 19.51 -16.58
N TYR A 126 16.98 20.50 -16.07
CA TYR A 126 15.52 20.48 -16.01
C TYR A 126 14.91 21.84 -16.38
N ARG A 127 13.79 21.79 -17.12
CA ARG A 127 12.96 22.96 -17.44
C ARG A 127 11.82 23.18 -16.45
N GLY A 128 11.59 22.23 -15.55
CA GLY A 128 10.60 22.35 -14.48
C GLY A 128 10.40 21.05 -13.73
N CYS A 129 9.54 21.09 -12.72
CA CYS A 129 9.26 20.01 -11.79
C CYS A 129 7.75 19.71 -11.73
N PHE A 130 7.39 18.43 -11.73
CA PHE A 130 6.06 17.93 -11.39
C PHE A 130 6.15 17.06 -10.16
N VAL A 131 5.24 17.24 -9.20
CA VAL A 131 5.20 16.43 -7.98
C VAL A 131 3.84 15.75 -7.85
N ASP A 132 3.83 14.43 -7.86
CA ASP A 132 2.63 13.61 -7.76
C ASP A 132 2.33 13.19 -6.30
N GLU A 133 1.06 12.89 -6.02
CA GLU A 133 0.55 12.49 -4.69
C GLU A 133 0.93 13.47 -3.58
N TYR A 134 0.81 14.77 -3.84
CA TYR A 134 1.32 15.81 -2.95
C TYR A 134 0.66 15.84 -1.57
N GLN A 135 -0.58 15.36 -1.46
CA GLN A 135 -1.29 15.21 -0.18
C GLN A 135 -0.63 14.24 0.81
N ASP A 136 0.28 13.39 0.31
CA ASP A 136 1.00 12.42 1.12
C ASP A 136 2.41 12.88 1.48
N CYS A 137 2.78 14.11 1.06
CA CYS A 137 4.06 14.67 1.42
C CYS A 137 4.09 15.04 2.91
N THR A 138 5.22 14.80 3.56
CA THR A 138 5.48 15.33 4.90
C THR A 138 5.84 16.81 4.83
N LYS A 139 5.75 17.53 5.96
CA LYS A 139 6.22 18.92 6.04
C LYS A 139 7.68 19.09 5.61
N GLN A 140 8.56 18.13 5.92
CA GLN A 140 9.96 18.14 5.50
C GLN A 140 10.10 17.98 3.98
N GLN A 141 9.31 17.09 3.36
CA GLN A 141 9.29 16.96 1.91
C GLN A 141 8.75 18.24 1.24
N HIS A 142 7.69 18.82 1.79
CA HIS A 142 7.16 20.10 1.33
C HIS A 142 8.22 21.22 1.39
N GLN A 143 9.01 21.28 2.46
CA GLN A 143 10.13 22.22 2.57
C GLN A 143 11.15 22.07 1.43
N VAL A 144 11.53 20.83 1.06
CA VAL A 144 12.42 20.58 -0.08
C VAL A 144 11.78 21.06 -1.39
N ILE A 145 10.53 20.69 -1.65
CA ILE A 145 9.84 21.07 -2.90
C ILE A 145 9.65 22.59 -2.99
N SER A 146 9.40 23.26 -1.87
CA SER A 146 9.29 24.72 -1.81
C SER A 146 10.57 25.42 -2.26
N ARG A 147 11.73 24.92 -1.83
CA ARG A 147 13.05 25.44 -2.21
C ARG A 147 13.37 25.13 -3.66
N LEU A 148 13.01 23.93 -4.13
CA LEU A 148 13.12 23.58 -5.53
C LEU A 148 12.26 24.50 -6.42
N ALA A 149 11.08 24.91 -5.95
CA ALA A 149 10.21 25.86 -6.64
C ALA A 149 10.77 27.30 -6.67
N ASN A 150 11.77 27.65 -5.86
CA ASN A 150 12.55 28.89 -6.01
C ASN A 150 13.34 28.89 -7.32
N LEU A 151 13.82 27.73 -7.74
CA LEU A 151 14.69 27.60 -8.90
C LEU A 151 13.94 27.19 -10.18
N LEU A 152 13.04 26.21 -10.08
CA LEU A 152 12.35 25.61 -11.22
C LEU A 152 10.86 25.95 -11.22
N PRO A 153 10.22 26.12 -12.40
CA PRO A 153 8.77 26.07 -12.52
C PRO A 153 8.25 24.76 -11.93
N THR A 154 7.33 24.82 -10.98
CA THR A 154 6.89 23.64 -10.22
C THR A 154 5.37 23.57 -10.16
N CYS A 155 4.80 22.48 -10.64
CA CYS A 155 3.38 22.16 -10.51
C CYS A 155 3.20 20.92 -9.64
N VAL A 156 2.41 21.03 -8.58
CA VAL A 156 2.11 19.91 -7.67
C VAL A 156 0.72 19.34 -7.97
N PHE A 157 0.57 18.03 -7.84
CA PHE A 157 -0.66 17.31 -8.14
C PHE A 157 -1.09 16.49 -6.93
N GLY A 158 -2.37 16.54 -6.57
CA GLY A 158 -2.87 15.70 -5.50
C GLY A 158 -4.35 15.85 -5.19
N ASP A 159 -4.79 15.13 -4.16
CA ASP A 159 -6.18 15.09 -3.70
C ASP A 159 -6.22 15.19 -2.16
N PRO A 160 -6.58 16.34 -1.56
CA PRO A 160 -6.59 16.51 -0.11
C PRO A 160 -7.41 15.44 0.64
N LEU A 161 -8.49 14.94 0.03
CA LEU A 161 -9.33 13.89 0.63
C LEU A 161 -8.69 12.49 0.62
N GLN A 162 -7.60 12.30 -0.13
CA GLN A 162 -6.83 11.04 -0.09
C GLN A 162 -5.67 11.09 0.89
N ALA A 163 -5.48 12.15 1.69
CA ALA A 163 -4.42 12.26 2.69
C ALA A 163 -4.65 11.34 3.91
N ILE A 164 -4.47 10.02 3.74
CA ILE A 164 -4.66 9.00 4.79
C ILE A 164 -3.35 8.32 5.22
N PHE A 165 -2.19 8.75 4.70
CA PHE A 165 -0.89 8.29 5.19
C PHE A 165 -0.48 9.12 6.41
N ASP A 166 -0.99 8.73 7.57
CA ASP A 166 -0.53 9.29 8.85
C ASP A 166 0.48 8.30 9.46
N PHE A 167 1.75 8.43 9.07
CA PHE A 167 2.82 7.54 9.52
C PHE A 167 3.45 8.04 10.83
N GLY A 168 2.76 7.81 11.96
CA GLY A 168 3.34 8.06 13.29
C GLY A 168 3.73 9.53 13.50
N ASP A 169 5.02 9.82 13.74
CA ASP A 169 5.51 11.18 14.04
C ASP A 169 5.59 12.11 12.82
N GLN A 170 5.33 11.61 11.60
CA GLN A 170 5.40 12.41 10.39
C GLN A 170 4.07 13.11 10.10
N GLN A 171 4.05 14.43 10.27
CA GLN A 171 2.90 15.26 9.92
C GLN A 171 2.78 15.41 8.39
N PRO A 172 1.70 14.91 7.77
CA PRO A 172 1.42 15.22 6.37
C PRO A 172 1.14 16.71 6.21
N VAL A 173 1.31 17.22 4.99
CA VAL A 173 0.95 18.60 4.67
C VAL A 173 -0.55 18.83 4.81
N ASP A 174 -0.90 20.01 5.33
CA ASP A 174 -2.25 20.53 5.19
C ASP A 174 -2.33 21.38 3.91
N TRP A 175 -3.34 21.10 3.08
CA TRP A 175 -3.43 21.80 1.79
C TRP A 175 -3.81 23.27 1.94
N ASP A 176 -4.62 23.62 2.93
CA ASP A 176 -5.07 24.99 3.13
C ASP A 176 -3.99 25.84 3.80
N SER A 177 -3.29 25.31 4.80
CA SER A 177 -2.25 26.07 5.52
C SER A 177 -0.85 25.97 4.93
N ASP A 178 -0.49 24.84 4.30
CA ASP A 178 0.88 24.61 3.82
C ASP A 178 0.97 24.69 2.29
N VAL A 179 0.05 24.05 1.55
CA VAL A 179 0.20 23.87 0.09
C VAL A 179 -0.30 25.08 -0.71
N PHE A 180 -1.57 25.46 -0.58
CA PHE A 180 -2.20 26.52 -1.37
C PHE A 180 -1.53 27.89 -1.23
N PRO A 181 -0.99 28.30 -0.06
CA PRO A 181 -0.26 29.57 0.06
C PRO A 181 0.97 29.68 -0.83
N LEU A 182 1.59 28.55 -1.21
CA LEU A 182 2.77 28.52 -2.07
C LEU A 182 2.49 28.00 -3.48
N PHE A 183 1.54 27.09 -3.60
CA PHE A 183 1.12 26.42 -4.82
C PHE A 183 -0.38 26.65 -5.02
N GLU A 184 -0.73 27.86 -5.44
CA GLU A 184 -2.12 28.27 -5.67
C GLU A 184 -2.88 27.26 -6.55
N ARG A 185 -4.15 27.02 -6.21
CA ARG A 185 -5.02 26.10 -6.96
C ARG A 185 -5.25 26.65 -8.36
N SER A 186 -4.55 26.09 -9.33
CA SER A 186 -4.56 26.55 -10.72
C SER A 186 -5.68 25.89 -11.53
N ALA A 187 -5.99 24.63 -11.24
CA ALA A 187 -7.10 23.91 -11.88
C ALA A 187 -7.54 22.69 -11.06
N GLU A 188 -8.62 22.06 -11.53
CA GLU A 188 -9.11 20.80 -11.00
C GLU A 188 -9.42 19.80 -12.12
N LEU A 189 -9.03 18.54 -11.92
CA LEU A 189 -9.42 17.42 -12.77
C LEU A 189 -10.73 16.81 -12.25
N LEU A 190 -11.79 16.97 -13.05
CA LEU A 190 -13.14 16.54 -12.71
C LEU A 190 -13.63 15.35 -13.53
N THR A 191 -13.04 15.09 -14.71
CA THR A 191 -13.49 14.01 -15.60
C THR A 191 -13.25 12.64 -14.95
N PRO A 192 -14.28 11.84 -14.63
CA PRO A 192 -14.14 10.61 -13.84
C PRO A 192 -13.69 9.41 -14.70
N TRP A 193 -12.51 9.51 -15.31
CA TRP A 193 -11.98 8.54 -16.28
C TRP A 193 -12.01 7.09 -15.79
N ARG A 194 -11.72 6.84 -14.51
CA ARG A 194 -11.75 5.49 -13.92
C ARG A 194 -13.10 4.80 -14.15
N TRP A 195 -14.20 5.51 -13.90
CA TRP A 195 -15.55 4.95 -14.00
C TRP A 195 -16.13 5.09 -15.40
N LYS A 196 -15.73 6.12 -16.15
CA LYS A 196 -16.06 6.24 -17.59
C LYS A 196 -15.50 5.05 -18.37
N ASN A 197 -14.25 4.65 -18.10
CA ASN A 197 -13.62 3.49 -18.74
C ASN A 197 -14.22 2.16 -18.29
N ALA A 198 -14.88 2.13 -17.12
CA ALA A 198 -15.60 0.97 -16.62
C ALA A 198 -17.10 1.01 -16.95
N GLU A 199 -17.52 1.97 -17.80
CA GLU A 199 -18.92 2.17 -18.23
C GLU A 199 -19.91 2.35 -17.06
N ASN A 200 -19.46 2.97 -15.95
CA ASN A 200 -20.24 3.14 -14.73
C ASN A 200 -20.33 4.61 -14.31
N LEU A 201 -20.93 5.45 -15.15
CA LEU A 201 -21.08 6.88 -14.88
C LEU A 201 -22.00 7.17 -13.70
N GLU A 202 -23.00 6.32 -13.44
CA GLU A 202 -23.91 6.44 -12.30
C GLU A 202 -23.14 6.40 -10.96
N LEU A 203 -22.18 5.48 -10.84
CA LEU A 203 -21.28 5.43 -9.67
C LEU A 203 -20.39 6.67 -9.58
N ALA A 204 -19.90 7.17 -10.71
CA ALA A 204 -19.05 8.36 -10.75
C ALA A 204 -19.78 9.61 -10.23
N GLU A 205 -21.01 9.83 -10.70
CA GLU A 205 -21.87 10.96 -10.30
C GLU A 205 -22.20 10.89 -8.81
N TRP A 206 -22.55 9.70 -8.31
CA TRP A 206 -22.79 9.51 -6.88
C TRP A 206 -21.55 9.78 -6.04
N LEU A 207 -20.37 9.29 -6.46
CA LEU A 207 -19.11 9.54 -5.77
C LEU A 207 -18.70 11.02 -5.79
N GLN A 208 -19.07 11.77 -6.84
CA GLN A 208 -18.88 13.22 -6.87
C GLN A 208 -19.75 13.91 -5.81
N GLY A 209 -21.02 13.51 -5.68
CA GLY A 209 -21.90 13.99 -4.60
C GLY A 209 -21.35 13.66 -3.20
N VAL A 210 -20.84 12.44 -3.02
CA VAL A 210 -20.15 12.03 -1.79
C VAL A 210 -18.93 12.92 -1.52
N ARG A 211 -18.09 13.18 -2.53
CA ARG A 211 -16.92 14.06 -2.39
C ARG A 211 -17.34 15.43 -1.85
N THR A 212 -18.30 16.08 -2.51
CA THR A 212 -18.79 17.41 -2.10
C THR A 212 -19.36 17.40 -0.68
N ALA A 213 -20.10 16.36 -0.30
CA ALA A 213 -20.60 16.23 1.06
C ALA A 213 -19.46 16.13 2.09
N LEU A 214 -18.43 15.32 1.80
CA LEU A 214 -17.29 15.12 2.68
C LEU A 214 -16.41 16.38 2.79
N GLU A 215 -16.17 17.10 1.69
CA GLU A 215 -15.43 18.37 1.69
C GLU A 215 -16.12 19.40 2.59
N ASN A 216 -17.45 19.50 2.50
CA ASN A 216 -18.27 20.42 3.31
C ASN A 216 -18.49 19.95 4.76
N GLY A 217 -17.99 18.76 5.13
CA GLY A 217 -18.17 18.20 6.47
C GLY A 217 -19.60 17.75 6.77
N ASN A 218 -20.39 17.46 5.74
CA ASN A 218 -21.76 16.98 5.84
C ASN A 218 -21.81 15.47 6.12
N ASP A 219 -23.00 14.99 6.49
CA ASP A 219 -23.29 13.55 6.63
C ASP A 219 -23.04 12.82 5.30
N LEU A 220 -22.56 11.58 5.41
CA LEU A 220 -22.64 10.63 4.31
C LEU A 220 -24.04 10.01 4.29
N ASP A 221 -24.79 10.25 3.21
CA ASP A 221 -26.13 9.70 3.01
C ASP A 221 -26.12 8.61 1.93
N LEU A 222 -26.33 7.37 2.35
CA LEU A 222 -26.38 6.20 1.48
C LEU A 222 -27.79 5.92 0.94
N ARG A 223 -28.82 6.67 1.35
CA ARG A 223 -30.22 6.44 0.91
C ARG A 223 -30.43 6.74 -0.57
N SER A 224 -29.65 7.68 -1.12
CA SER A 224 -29.63 8.05 -2.55
C SER A 224 -28.62 7.25 -3.37
N ARG A 225 -28.19 6.08 -2.88
CA ARG A 225 -27.21 5.22 -3.56
C ARG A 225 -27.73 4.69 -4.90
N PRO A 226 -26.87 4.60 -5.94
CA PRO A 226 -27.20 3.97 -7.22
C PRO A 226 -27.34 2.45 -7.10
N GLY A 227 -27.92 1.81 -8.12
CA GLY A 227 -28.21 0.36 -8.11
C GLY A 227 -26.98 -0.54 -7.99
N CYS A 228 -25.80 -0.04 -8.37
CA CYS A 228 -24.52 -0.73 -8.22
C CYS A 228 -23.98 -0.72 -6.77
N ILE A 229 -24.67 -0.06 -5.84
CA ILE A 229 -24.32 0.00 -4.42
C ILE A 229 -25.41 -0.67 -3.58
N THR A 230 -25.00 -1.63 -2.76
CA THR A 230 -25.88 -2.26 -1.78
C THR A 230 -25.49 -1.85 -0.38
N TRP A 231 -26.48 -1.74 0.50
CA TRP A 231 -26.26 -1.48 1.92
C TRP A 231 -26.81 -2.62 2.77
N THR A 232 -26.09 -2.96 3.82
CA THR A 232 -26.52 -3.91 4.85
C THR A 232 -26.25 -3.32 6.23
N SER A 233 -27.23 -3.37 7.12
CA SER A 233 -27.05 -2.92 8.50
C SER A 233 -25.96 -3.74 9.20
N LEU A 234 -25.02 -3.05 9.86
CA LEU A 234 -23.99 -3.65 10.70
C LEU A 234 -24.52 -3.85 12.12
N PRO A 235 -24.75 -5.10 12.57
CA PRO A 235 -25.26 -5.34 13.92
C PRO A 235 -24.30 -4.88 15.02
N ALA A 236 -24.86 -4.43 16.15
CA ALA A 236 -24.08 -4.00 17.31
C ALA A 236 -23.33 -5.16 18.00
N THR A 237 -23.91 -6.36 18.04
CA THR A 237 -23.29 -7.50 18.74
C THR A 237 -22.21 -8.18 17.88
N ALA A 238 -21.06 -8.48 18.47
CA ALA A 238 -19.90 -9.03 17.75
C ALA A 238 -20.22 -10.31 16.95
N GLN A 239 -21.03 -11.21 17.49
CA GLN A 239 -21.41 -12.45 16.80
C GLN A 239 -22.30 -12.18 15.57
N ARG A 240 -23.33 -11.32 15.71
CA ARG A 240 -24.19 -10.96 14.58
C ARG A 240 -23.43 -10.12 13.55
N ARG A 241 -22.54 -9.24 14.01
CA ARG A 241 -21.60 -8.47 13.16
C ARG A 241 -20.77 -9.39 12.28
N GLN A 242 -20.10 -10.37 12.89
CA GLN A 242 -19.29 -11.34 12.16
C GLN A 242 -20.13 -12.15 11.16
N ARG A 243 -21.35 -12.52 11.52
CA ARG A 243 -22.27 -13.26 10.64
C ARG A 243 -22.70 -12.41 9.44
N ALA A 244 -23.03 -11.13 9.65
CA ALA A 244 -23.38 -10.20 8.58
C ALA A 244 -22.21 -10.02 7.60
N ILE A 245 -21.01 -9.72 8.11
CA ILE A 245 -19.79 -9.53 7.29
C ILE A 245 -19.49 -10.79 6.45
N VAL A 246 -19.49 -11.97 7.08
CA VAL A 246 -19.25 -13.23 6.36
C VAL A 246 -20.36 -13.51 5.34
N GLY A 247 -21.61 -13.22 5.69
CA GLY A 247 -22.76 -13.34 4.80
C GLY A 247 -22.58 -12.52 3.54
N GLU A 248 -22.20 -11.25 3.66
CA GLU A 248 -21.94 -10.35 2.53
C GLU A 248 -20.74 -10.79 1.69
N CYS A 249 -19.65 -11.24 2.32
CA CYS A 249 -18.51 -11.81 1.59
C CYS A 249 -18.94 -13.02 0.74
N LEU A 250 -19.73 -13.94 1.31
CA LEU A 250 -20.22 -15.12 0.57
C LEU A 250 -21.28 -14.76 -0.48
N ALA A 251 -22.12 -13.75 -0.22
CA ALA A 251 -23.10 -13.27 -1.17
C ALA A 251 -22.43 -12.65 -2.40
N SER A 252 -21.39 -11.85 -2.20
CA SER A 252 -20.63 -11.23 -3.30
C SER A 252 -20.00 -12.24 -4.27
N MET A 253 -19.76 -13.47 -3.82
CA MET A 253 -19.22 -14.53 -4.69
C MET A 253 -20.24 -15.05 -5.70
N ARG A 254 -21.54 -14.81 -5.45
CA ARG A 254 -22.64 -15.21 -6.34
C ARG A 254 -23.01 -14.11 -7.33
N ASP A 255 -22.40 -12.93 -7.21
CA ASP A 255 -22.68 -11.84 -8.13
C ASP A 255 -22.25 -12.23 -9.55
N PRO A 256 -23.06 -11.90 -10.57
CA PRO A 256 -22.74 -12.21 -11.96
C PRO A 256 -21.47 -11.47 -12.42
N VAL A 257 -21.20 -10.31 -11.82
CA VAL A 257 -19.99 -9.51 -12.01
C VAL A 257 -18.79 -10.30 -11.49
N GLN A 258 -18.05 -10.90 -12.42
CA GLN A 258 -16.75 -11.49 -12.15
C GLN A 258 -15.70 -10.39 -12.02
N GLY A 259 -14.60 -10.71 -11.32
CA GLY A 259 -13.43 -9.84 -11.23
C GLY A 259 -12.97 -9.58 -9.80
N SER A 260 -11.98 -8.69 -9.68
CA SER A 260 -11.26 -8.44 -8.44
C SER A 260 -12.17 -7.86 -7.35
N LEU A 261 -12.10 -8.44 -6.15
CA LEU A 261 -12.88 -8.05 -4.98
C LEU A 261 -11.94 -7.68 -3.84
N ILE A 262 -12.20 -6.53 -3.23
CA ILE A 262 -11.56 -6.10 -1.98
C ILE A 262 -12.57 -6.00 -0.85
N VAL A 263 -12.25 -6.57 0.30
CA VAL A 263 -12.93 -6.29 1.57
C VAL A 263 -12.09 -5.29 2.34
N ILE A 264 -12.61 -4.09 2.51
CA ILE A 264 -12.00 -3.02 3.31
C ILE A 264 -12.59 -3.13 4.70
N GLY A 265 -11.76 -3.57 5.65
CA GLY A 265 -12.12 -3.71 7.05
C GLY A 265 -11.07 -3.09 7.96
N ASP A 266 -10.94 -3.64 9.16
CA ASP A 266 -10.34 -2.93 10.29
C ASP A 266 -8.99 -2.26 10.02
N SER A 267 -8.99 -0.94 10.13
CA SER A 267 -7.84 -0.08 9.86
C SER A 267 -6.70 -0.31 10.84
N THR A 268 -7.03 -0.67 12.08
CA THR A 268 -6.11 -0.81 13.21
C THR A 268 -5.68 -2.26 13.45
N SER A 269 -6.58 -3.23 13.24
CA SER A 269 -6.38 -4.62 13.65
C SER A 269 -6.03 -5.53 12.47
N GLU A 270 -4.72 -5.74 12.25
CA GLU A 270 -4.21 -6.80 11.36
C GLU A 270 -4.81 -8.17 11.73
N ASN A 271 -4.93 -8.46 13.03
CA ASN A 271 -5.44 -9.74 13.52
C ASN A 271 -6.90 -9.99 13.12
N ARG A 272 -7.78 -8.97 13.20
CA ARG A 272 -9.19 -9.13 12.78
C ARG A 272 -9.30 -9.36 11.28
N ARG A 273 -8.56 -8.60 10.47
CA ARG A 273 -8.50 -8.79 9.00
C ARG A 273 -7.99 -10.19 8.64
N SER A 274 -6.89 -10.60 9.28
CA SER A 274 -6.30 -11.93 9.11
C SER A 274 -7.26 -13.04 9.52
N ALA A 275 -8.01 -12.89 10.62
CA ALA A 275 -8.99 -13.88 11.08
C ALA A 275 -10.18 -14.02 10.11
N LEU A 276 -10.65 -12.91 9.51
CA LEU A 276 -11.67 -12.95 8.47
C LEU A 276 -11.15 -13.67 7.22
N ALA A 277 -9.93 -13.36 6.78
CA ALA A 277 -9.29 -14.03 5.65
C ALA A 277 -9.10 -15.53 5.94
N GLN A 278 -8.68 -15.91 7.15
CA GLN A 278 -8.54 -17.30 7.56
C GLN A 278 -9.87 -18.06 7.48
N LYS A 279 -10.97 -17.45 7.95
CA LYS A 279 -12.32 -18.04 7.92
C LYS A 279 -12.82 -18.25 6.49
N LEU A 280 -12.45 -17.35 5.57
CA LEU A 280 -12.87 -17.36 4.17
C LEU A 280 -11.81 -17.94 3.21
N ALA A 281 -10.75 -18.55 3.74
CA ALA A 281 -9.60 -19.02 2.96
C ALA A 281 -10.00 -20.10 1.93
N LYS A 282 -10.95 -20.97 2.30
CA LYS A 282 -11.51 -21.99 1.39
C LYS A 282 -12.22 -21.38 0.19
N GLN A 283 -12.75 -20.17 0.36
CA GLN A 283 -13.36 -19.36 -0.71
C GLN A 283 -12.33 -18.49 -1.44
N GLY A 284 -11.03 -18.62 -1.17
CA GLY A 284 -9.97 -17.91 -1.87
C GLY A 284 -9.73 -16.47 -1.41
N PHE A 285 -10.30 -16.05 -0.28
CA PHE A 285 -9.98 -14.75 0.32
C PHE A 285 -8.59 -14.77 0.94
N GLY A 286 -7.81 -13.72 0.68
CA GLY A 286 -6.49 -13.52 1.29
C GLY A 286 -6.34 -12.15 1.96
N SER A 287 -5.56 -12.09 3.03
CA SER A 287 -5.17 -10.85 3.69
C SER A 287 -4.05 -10.14 2.92
N LEU A 288 -4.20 -8.83 2.74
CA LEU A 288 -3.14 -7.94 2.31
C LEU A 288 -2.25 -7.58 3.50
N GLU A 289 -0.94 -7.57 3.27
CA GLU A 289 0.04 -7.33 4.32
C GLU A 289 0.60 -5.91 4.24
N ALA A 290 1.00 -5.36 5.38
CA ALA A 290 1.88 -4.20 5.39
C ALA A 290 3.24 -4.60 4.80
N ILE A 291 3.86 -3.72 4.02
CA ILE A 291 5.15 -4.03 3.36
C ILE A 291 6.23 -4.37 4.38
N SER A 292 6.24 -3.72 5.55
CA SER A 292 7.19 -4.01 6.63
C SER A 292 6.92 -5.35 7.33
N CYS A 293 5.70 -5.89 7.25
CA CYS A 293 5.20 -7.12 7.87
C CYS A 293 5.99 -7.56 9.12
N LYS A 294 5.72 -6.93 10.28
CA LYS A 294 6.40 -7.24 11.56
C LYS A 294 6.33 -8.74 11.89
N THR A 295 5.18 -9.37 11.60
CA THR A 295 4.94 -10.80 11.80
C THR A 295 5.93 -11.67 11.03
N LEU A 296 6.28 -11.30 9.79
CA LEU A 296 7.24 -12.02 8.96
C LEU A 296 8.66 -11.95 9.54
N TYR A 297 9.11 -10.75 9.93
CA TYR A 297 10.43 -10.57 10.56
C TYR A 297 10.53 -11.28 11.91
N ALA A 298 9.47 -11.27 12.72
CA ALA A 298 9.45 -12.01 13.98
C ALA A 298 9.62 -13.52 13.73
N ALA A 299 8.89 -14.08 12.75
CA ALA A 299 9.03 -15.50 12.39
C ALA A 299 10.43 -15.83 11.88
N ALA A 300 11.02 -14.97 11.05
CA ALA A 300 12.38 -15.14 10.55
C ALA A 300 13.42 -15.19 11.67
N LYS A 301 13.35 -14.24 12.62
CA LYS A 301 14.22 -14.22 13.79
C LYS A 301 14.06 -15.47 14.64
N THR A 302 12.83 -15.97 14.82
CA THR A 302 12.60 -17.21 15.56
C THR A 302 13.20 -18.43 14.84
N ILE A 303 13.03 -18.53 13.52
CA ILE A 303 13.60 -19.64 12.72
C ILE A 303 15.14 -19.62 12.78
N ASP A 304 15.77 -18.45 12.60
CA ASP A 304 17.23 -18.30 12.68
C ASP A 304 17.78 -18.69 14.07
N ARG A 305 17.07 -18.34 15.15
CA ARG A 305 17.51 -18.58 16.54
C ARG A 305 17.27 -19.99 17.07
N THR A 306 16.41 -20.77 16.43
CA THR A 306 16.05 -22.12 16.88
C THR A 306 16.78 -23.17 16.05
N THR A 307 16.98 -24.38 16.60
CA THR A 307 17.55 -25.54 15.90
C THR A 307 16.73 -26.81 16.22
N GLY A 308 17.02 -27.91 15.53
CA GLY A 308 16.38 -29.21 15.81
C GLY A 308 14.85 -29.16 15.80
N LEU A 309 14.22 -29.83 16.77
CA LEU A 309 12.76 -29.87 16.92
C LEU A 309 12.16 -28.47 17.12
N ALA A 310 12.86 -27.56 17.81
CA ALA A 310 12.37 -26.21 18.03
C ALA A 310 12.23 -25.43 16.71
N ARG A 311 13.19 -25.60 15.78
CA ARG A 311 13.13 -25.02 14.43
C ARG A 311 11.97 -25.60 13.62
N ALA A 312 11.79 -26.92 13.64
CA ALA A 312 10.66 -27.57 12.95
C ALA A 312 9.31 -27.04 13.47
N LYS A 313 9.15 -26.88 14.79
CA LYS A 313 7.96 -26.28 15.40
C LYS A 313 7.77 -24.81 14.99
N ALA A 314 8.84 -24.02 14.96
CA ALA A 314 8.78 -22.62 14.52
C ALA A 314 8.31 -22.48 13.05
N ILE A 315 8.70 -23.41 12.17
CA ILE A 315 8.26 -23.44 10.77
C ILE A 315 6.77 -23.79 10.68
N VAL A 316 6.30 -24.78 11.46
CA VAL A 316 4.86 -25.13 11.54
C VAL A 316 4.04 -23.97 12.10
N ASP A 317 4.57 -23.27 13.11
CA ASP A 317 3.94 -22.08 13.68
C ASP A 317 3.83 -20.95 12.65
N PHE A 318 4.90 -20.68 11.90
CA PHE A 318 4.86 -19.72 10.80
C PHE A 318 3.87 -20.13 9.70
N ALA A 319 3.91 -21.39 9.27
CA ALA A 319 2.99 -21.92 8.27
C ALA A 319 1.53 -21.77 8.71
N SER A 320 1.23 -22.03 9.99
CA SER A 320 -0.12 -21.88 10.58
C SER A 320 -0.60 -20.43 10.67
N LYS A 321 0.33 -19.46 10.68
CA LYS A 321 -0.02 -18.05 10.51
C LYS A 321 -0.38 -17.71 9.07
N CYS A 322 0.05 -18.50 8.09
CA CYS A 322 -0.24 -18.25 6.66
C CYS A 322 -1.38 -19.09 6.10
N LEU A 323 -1.55 -20.30 6.63
CA LEU A 323 -2.42 -21.37 6.13
C LEU A 323 -3.45 -21.73 7.21
N THR A 324 -4.68 -22.02 6.79
CA THR A 324 -5.67 -22.71 7.64
C THR A 324 -5.68 -24.20 7.30
N GLY A 325 -6.28 -25.04 8.15
CA GLY A 325 -6.41 -26.48 7.92
C GLY A 325 -5.18 -27.34 8.25
N LEU A 326 -4.14 -26.76 8.88
CA LEU A 326 -2.94 -27.50 9.28
C LEU A 326 -3.07 -28.26 10.60
N GLU A 327 -4.14 -28.02 11.37
CA GLU A 327 -4.40 -28.68 12.67
C GLU A 327 -3.19 -28.55 13.62
N ARG A 328 -2.63 -27.33 13.64
CA ARG A 328 -1.37 -26.95 14.28
C ARG A 328 -1.09 -27.68 15.60
N ALA A 329 -2.05 -27.67 16.53
CA ALA A 329 -1.85 -28.25 17.86
C ALA A 329 -1.60 -29.76 17.82
N GLU A 330 -2.31 -30.50 16.96
CA GLU A 330 -2.12 -31.93 16.76
C GLU A 330 -0.79 -32.21 16.08
N LEU A 331 -0.45 -31.44 15.04
CA LEU A 331 0.82 -31.58 14.32
C LEU A 331 2.03 -31.35 15.25
N LEU A 332 2.01 -30.28 16.05
CA LEU A 332 3.11 -30.01 17.00
C LEU A 332 3.26 -31.10 18.05
N LYS A 333 2.15 -31.69 18.53
CA LYS A 333 2.15 -32.84 19.45
C LYS A 333 2.74 -34.08 18.77
N ALA A 334 2.32 -34.36 17.53
CA ALA A 334 2.81 -35.49 16.75
C ALA A 334 4.33 -35.40 16.49
N LEU A 335 4.85 -34.22 16.15
CA LEU A 335 6.29 -34.00 15.99
C LEU A 335 7.08 -34.25 17.28
N GLY A 336 6.55 -33.81 18.43
CA GLY A 336 7.16 -34.07 19.74
C GLY A 336 7.17 -35.55 20.10
N ALA A 337 6.05 -36.25 19.89
CA ALA A 337 5.93 -37.67 20.14
C ALA A 337 6.87 -38.50 19.24
N ARG A 338 7.01 -38.11 17.96
CA ARG A 338 7.91 -38.76 17.01
C ARG A 338 9.37 -38.72 17.47
N GLN A 339 9.83 -37.59 17.99
CA GLN A 339 11.20 -37.45 18.51
C GLN A 339 11.45 -38.31 19.76
N GLN A 340 10.39 -38.77 20.43
CA GLN A 340 10.44 -39.74 21.53
C GLN A 340 10.25 -41.20 21.06
N GLY A 341 10.30 -41.46 19.75
CA GLY A 341 10.10 -42.80 19.18
C GLY A 341 8.64 -43.25 19.10
N ARG A 342 7.66 -42.38 19.41
CA ARG A 342 6.23 -42.72 19.40
C ARG A 342 5.60 -42.44 18.04
N ARG A 343 4.56 -43.20 17.67
CA ARG A 343 3.88 -43.13 16.35
C ARG A 343 2.58 -42.31 16.34
N LEU A 344 2.49 -41.27 17.17
CA LEU A 344 1.29 -40.42 17.25
C LEU A 344 1.06 -39.66 15.93
N GLY A 345 -0.17 -39.69 15.40
CA GLY A 345 -0.54 -38.91 14.21
C GLY A 345 0.01 -39.44 12.87
N GLN A 346 0.55 -40.67 12.83
CA GLN A 346 1.16 -41.27 11.63
C GLN A 346 0.23 -41.26 10.40
N ALA A 347 -1.04 -41.62 10.56
CA ALA A 347 -2.00 -41.64 9.47
C ALA A 347 -2.26 -40.25 8.86
N LYS A 348 -2.14 -39.19 9.67
CA LYS A 348 -2.55 -37.82 9.31
C LYS A 348 -1.37 -36.94 8.88
N PHE A 349 -0.22 -37.13 9.51
CA PHE A 349 0.98 -36.30 9.34
C PHE A 349 2.19 -37.09 8.82
N GLY A 350 2.02 -38.37 8.48
CA GLY A 350 3.12 -39.25 8.06
C GLY A 350 3.98 -38.70 6.93
N SER A 351 3.39 -38.00 5.96
CA SER A 351 4.12 -37.35 4.85
C SER A 351 5.00 -36.16 5.28
N LEU A 352 4.68 -35.51 6.40
CA LEU A 352 5.47 -34.38 6.94
C LEU A 352 6.66 -34.84 7.78
N PHE A 353 6.64 -36.09 8.23
CA PHE A 353 7.61 -36.60 9.18
C PHE A 353 9.04 -36.68 8.60
N PRO A 354 9.30 -37.27 7.41
CA PRO A 354 10.63 -37.25 6.82
C PRO A 354 11.18 -35.83 6.60
N LEU A 355 10.31 -34.90 6.21
CA LEU A 355 10.68 -33.49 5.98
C LEU A 355 10.99 -32.77 7.29
N SER A 356 10.22 -33.05 8.34
CA SER A 356 10.48 -32.52 9.67
C SER A 356 11.78 -33.08 10.23
N ASP A 357 12.03 -34.37 10.05
CA ASP A 357 13.30 -35.02 10.47
C ASP A 357 14.50 -34.40 9.72
N ALA A 358 14.36 -34.10 8.43
CA ALA A 358 15.39 -33.41 7.63
C ALA A 358 15.68 -31.98 8.12
N VAL A 359 14.66 -31.25 8.58
CA VAL A 359 14.84 -29.94 9.24
C VAL A 359 15.52 -30.11 10.60
N ILE A 360 15.18 -31.15 11.36
CA ILE A 360 15.75 -31.40 12.69
C ILE A 360 17.23 -31.75 12.59
N SER A 361 17.62 -32.54 11.58
CA SER A 361 19.00 -32.97 11.38
C SER A 361 19.88 -31.91 10.71
N SER A 362 19.43 -31.33 9.59
CA SER A 362 20.24 -30.40 8.80
C SER A 362 19.96 -28.92 9.10
N GLY A 363 18.69 -28.58 9.37
CA GLY A 363 18.23 -27.20 9.49
C GLY A 363 18.45 -26.34 8.24
N SER A 364 18.79 -26.93 7.09
CA SER A 364 19.13 -26.24 5.84
C SER A 364 17.94 -25.51 5.21
N GLU A 365 18.19 -24.44 4.48
CA GLU A 365 17.14 -23.67 3.77
C GLU A 365 16.33 -24.57 2.84
N ALA A 366 16.97 -25.54 2.18
CA ALA A 366 16.31 -26.53 1.33
C ALA A 366 15.32 -27.40 2.10
N SER A 367 15.71 -27.91 3.28
CA SER A 367 14.81 -28.70 4.14
C SER A 367 13.61 -27.89 4.63
N ILE A 368 13.84 -26.62 4.99
CA ILE A 368 12.79 -25.68 5.42
C ILE A 368 11.82 -25.41 4.28
N LEU A 369 12.34 -25.13 3.07
CA LEU A 369 11.52 -24.92 1.88
C LEU A 369 10.66 -26.13 1.54
N ALA A 370 11.21 -27.34 1.60
CA ALA A 370 10.48 -28.58 1.34
C ALA A 370 9.34 -28.80 2.36
N LEU A 371 9.60 -28.55 3.65
CA LEU A 371 8.57 -28.63 4.69
C LEU A 371 7.46 -27.59 4.47
N LEU A 372 7.82 -26.33 4.17
CA LEU A 372 6.84 -25.27 3.89
C LEU A 372 5.98 -25.56 2.67
N GLN A 373 6.59 -26.03 1.57
CA GLN A 373 5.88 -26.41 0.36
C GLN A 373 4.92 -27.56 0.64
N THR A 374 5.36 -28.59 1.36
CA THR A 374 4.50 -29.74 1.66
C THR A 374 3.36 -29.37 2.60
N LEU A 375 3.57 -28.48 3.57
CA LEU A 375 2.50 -27.94 4.40
C LEU A 375 1.47 -27.16 3.57
N HIS A 376 1.92 -26.42 2.56
CA HIS A 376 1.04 -25.69 1.64
C HIS A 376 0.20 -26.61 0.75
N ASP A 377 0.80 -27.70 0.27
CA ASP A 377 0.16 -28.64 -0.67
C ASP A 377 -0.73 -29.67 0.03
N ARG A 378 -0.82 -29.66 1.36
CA ARG A 378 -1.67 -30.59 2.11
C ARG A 378 -3.14 -30.45 1.72
N PRO A 379 -3.85 -31.56 1.49
CA PRO A 379 -5.29 -31.52 1.34
C PRO A 379 -5.96 -30.83 2.54
N GLY A 380 -6.86 -29.89 2.25
CA GLY A 380 -7.54 -29.08 3.27
C GLY A 380 -6.74 -27.89 3.80
N ALA A 381 -5.49 -27.69 3.35
CA ALA A 381 -4.75 -26.47 3.63
C ALA A 381 -5.15 -25.35 2.66
N TYR A 382 -5.45 -24.16 3.19
CA TYR A 382 -5.79 -22.99 2.36
C TYR A 382 -4.95 -21.79 2.76
N LEU A 383 -4.26 -21.20 1.77
CA LEU A 383 -3.37 -20.06 1.96
C LEU A 383 -4.16 -18.75 2.00
N TYR A 384 -4.08 -18.05 3.13
CA TYR A 384 -4.77 -16.77 3.33
C TYR A 384 -3.83 -15.59 3.59
N ARG A 385 -2.56 -15.79 3.98
CA ARG A 385 -1.53 -14.71 4.00
C ARG A 385 -0.47 -14.93 2.93
N ARG A 386 -0.88 -14.73 1.67
CA ARG A 386 -0.09 -15.08 0.48
C ARG A 386 1.24 -14.33 0.42
N GLU A 387 1.21 -13.00 0.59
CA GLU A 387 2.41 -12.15 0.52
C GLU A 387 3.46 -12.60 1.55
N MET A 388 3.05 -12.86 2.79
CA MET A 388 3.94 -13.32 3.86
C MET A 388 4.55 -14.69 3.57
N PHE A 389 3.75 -15.66 3.10
CA PHE A 389 4.22 -17.01 2.81
C PHE A 389 5.25 -17.03 1.68
N TYR A 390 4.94 -16.37 0.56
CA TYR A 390 5.85 -16.33 -0.59
C TYR A 390 7.09 -15.46 -0.31
N ALA A 391 6.97 -14.38 0.47
CA ALA A 391 8.13 -13.59 0.88
C ALA A 391 9.13 -14.44 1.72
N MET A 392 8.64 -15.26 2.66
CA MET A 392 9.51 -16.18 3.41
C MET A 392 10.19 -17.20 2.49
N ARG A 393 9.45 -17.79 1.55
CA ARG A 393 10.02 -18.74 0.59
C ARG A 393 11.09 -18.11 -0.29
N SER A 394 10.82 -16.93 -0.85
CA SER A 394 11.80 -16.19 -1.64
C SER A 394 13.01 -15.80 -0.81
N ALA A 395 12.84 -15.46 0.47
CA ALA A 395 13.93 -15.15 1.37
C ALA A 395 14.81 -16.38 1.67
N LEU A 396 14.21 -17.55 1.92
CA LEU A 396 14.94 -18.81 2.09
C LEU A 396 15.75 -19.18 0.83
N GLN A 397 15.15 -19.05 -0.35
CA GLN A 397 15.84 -19.28 -1.62
C GLN A 397 17.01 -18.31 -1.80
N LEU A 398 16.77 -17.02 -1.54
CA LEU A 398 17.80 -15.98 -1.66
C LEU A 398 18.95 -16.20 -0.68
N LYS A 399 18.63 -16.56 0.58
CA LYS A 399 19.62 -16.89 1.61
C LYS A 399 20.47 -18.09 1.19
N ALA A 400 19.86 -19.13 0.63
CA ALA A 400 20.59 -20.29 0.14
C ALA A 400 21.52 -19.94 -1.04
N THR A 401 21.00 -19.21 -2.05
CA THR A 401 21.77 -18.87 -3.25
C THR A 401 22.90 -17.87 -2.98
N ARG A 402 22.67 -16.88 -2.11
CA ARG A 402 23.65 -15.81 -1.81
C ARG A 402 24.42 -16.01 -0.50
N GLN A 403 24.18 -17.12 0.20
CA GLN A 403 24.80 -17.44 1.50
C GLN A 403 24.67 -16.29 2.51
N LEU A 404 23.50 -15.64 2.55
CA LEU A 404 23.25 -14.51 3.45
C LEU A 404 23.29 -14.97 4.91
N ALA A 405 23.78 -14.12 5.81
CA ALA A 405 23.93 -14.48 7.22
C ALA A 405 22.59 -14.84 7.90
N THR A 406 21.54 -14.05 7.69
CA THR A 406 20.24 -14.22 8.37
C THR A 406 19.06 -14.16 7.41
N LEU A 407 17.94 -14.79 7.77
CA LEU A 407 16.68 -14.67 7.04
C LEU A 407 16.16 -13.24 7.02
N SER A 408 16.44 -12.45 8.07
CA SER A 408 16.00 -11.05 8.15
C SER A 408 16.61 -10.18 7.04
N ILE A 409 17.89 -10.39 6.70
CA ILE A 409 18.54 -9.70 5.57
C ILE A 409 17.88 -10.10 4.25
N ALA A 410 17.65 -11.40 4.06
CA ALA A 410 17.02 -11.92 2.86
C ALA A 410 15.58 -11.39 2.67
N ILE A 411 14.79 -11.31 3.76
CA ILE A 411 13.45 -10.72 3.74
C ILE A 411 13.49 -9.24 3.37
N TRP A 412 14.44 -8.48 3.92
CA TRP A 412 14.60 -7.07 3.58
C TRP A 412 14.84 -6.89 2.09
N GLU A 413 15.72 -7.70 1.48
CA GLU A 413 15.95 -7.67 0.04
C GLU A 413 14.70 -8.03 -0.77
N VAL A 414 13.99 -9.09 -0.37
CA VAL A 414 12.75 -9.53 -1.05
C VAL A 414 11.69 -8.44 -0.99
N GLN A 415 11.44 -7.86 0.18
CA GLN A 415 10.49 -6.76 0.35
C GLN A 415 10.91 -5.52 -0.44
N ASN A 416 12.20 -5.20 -0.49
CA ASN A 416 12.68 -4.07 -1.29
C ASN A 416 12.39 -4.27 -2.78
N ARG A 417 12.62 -5.47 -3.31
CA ARG A 417 12.26 -5.81 -4.69
C ARG A 417 10.74 -5.72 -4.92
N MET A 418 9.92 -6.17 -3.97
CA MET A 418 8.47 -6.06 -4.07
C MET A 418 7.98 -4.61 -4.09
N ARG A 419 8.64 -3.68 -3.39
CA ARG A 419 8.33 -2.23 -3.44
C ARG A 419 8.48 -1.65 -4.85
N HIS A 420 9.44 -2.16 -5.62
CA HIS A 420 9.72 -1.73 -7.01
C HIS A 420 8.96 -2.54 -8.08
N ALA A 421 8.47 -3.73 -7.74
CA ALA A 421 7.71 -4.54 -8.70
C ALA A 421 6.20 -4.26 -8.65
N GLY A 422 5.73 -3.73 -7.52
CA GLY A 422 4.30 -3.61 -7.21
C GLY A 422 3.71 -4.90 -6.63
N ARG A 423 2.47 -4.81 -6.13
CA ARG A 423 1.75 -5.95 -5.52
C ARG A 423 1.07 -6.80 -6.59
N ARG A 424 1.14 -8.13 -6.41
CA ARG A 424 0.29 -9.09 -7.14
C ARG A 424 -0.85 -9.51 -6.22
N LEU A 425 -2.01 -8.92 -6.40
CA LEU A 425 -3.18 -9.14 -5.55
C LEU A 425 -3.90 -10.42 -5.94
N GLY A 426 -4.52 -11.08 -4.96
CA GLY A 426 -5.44 -12.17 -5.24
C GLY A 426 -6.79 -11.63 -5.73
N ASN A 427 -7.55 -12.45 -6.45
CA ASN A 427 -8.89 -12.08 -6.94
C ASN A 427 -9.85 -11.67 -5.81
N ARG A 428 -9.62 -12.14 -4.58
CA ARG A 428 -10.40 -11.80 -3.38
C ARG A 428 -9.42 -11.44 -2.27
N SER A 429 -9.36 -10.17 -1.93
CA SER A 429 -8.41 -9.62 -0.98
C SER A 429 -9.13 -8.98 0.20
N ILE A 430 -8.48 -8.93 1.36
CA ILE A 430 -8.97 -8.26 2.57
C ILE A 430 -7.86 -7.33 3.06
N GLY A 431 -8.17 -6.04 3.18
CA GLY A 431 -7.21 -5.00 3.57
C GLY A 431 -7.84 -3.91 4.41
N SER A 432 -7.02 -2.98 4.88
CA SER A 432 -7.48 -1.70 5.42
C SER A 432 -7.51 -0.62 4.32
N THR A 433 -8.17 0.51 4.58
CA THR A 433 -8.16 1.71 3.71
C THR A 433 -6.75 2.09 3.26
N LEU A 434 -5.80 2.07 4.19
CA LEU A 434 -4.39 2.37 3.94
C LEU A 434 -3.73 1.40 2.95
N LEU A 435 -3.95 0.09 3.11
CA LEU A 435 -3.28 -0.93 2.29
C LEU A 435 -3.80 -0.98 0.85
N VAL A 436 -5.03 -0.51 0.64
CA VAL A 436 -5.70 -0.51 -0.67
C VAL A 436 -5.57 0.84 -1.38
N LYS A 437 -5.01 1.84 -0.72
CA LYS A 437 -4.76 3.14 -1.32
C LYS A 437 -3.83 3.01 -2.52
N GLY A 438 -4.17 3.70 -3.60
CA GLY A 438 -3.48 3.61 -4.89
C GLY A 438 -3.77 2.32 -5.68
N LEU A 439 -4.56 1.40 -5.13
CA LEU A 439 -5.05 0.21 -5.84
C LEU A 439 -6.47 0.45 -6.35
N GLU A 440 -6.82 -0.28 -7.39
CA GLU A 440 -8.13 -0.26 -8.03
C GLU A 440 -8.65 -1.70 -8.07
N PHE A 441 -9.94 -1.85 -7.79
CA PHE A 441 -10.65 -3.13 -7.81
C PHE A 441 -11.94 -2.94 -8.58
N GLU A 442 -12.49 -4.03 -9.09
CA GLU A 442 -13.82 -3.96 -9.70
C GLU A 442 -14.88 -3.81 -8.62
N ARG A 443 -14.76 -4.62 -7.56
CA ARG A 443 -15.76 -4.69 -6.49
C ARG A 443 -15.16 -4.41 -5.13
N ALA A 444 -15.89 -3.71 -4.27
CA ALA A 444 -15.52 -3.50 -2.88
C ALA A 444 -16.63 -3.88 -1.91
N ILE A 445 -16.25 -4.47 -0.77
CA ILE A 445 -17.07 -4.54 0.44
C ILE A 445 -16.43 -3.62 1.46
N ILE A 446 -17.16 -2.64 1.96
CA ILE A 446 -16.67 -1.66 2.94
C ILE A 446 -17.37 -1.93 4.26
N ILE A 447 -16.58 -2.27 5.28
CA ILE A 447 -17.06 -2.51 6.64
C ILE A 447 -16.81 -1.22 7.42
N ALA A 448 -17.88 -0.56 7.85
CA ALA A 448 -17.79 0.67 8.63
C ALA A 448 -17.12 0.43 9.98
N GLU A 449 -16.29 1.38 10.39
CA GLU A 449 -15.75 1.48 11.74
C GLU A 449 -15.97 2.86 12.31
N ASP A 450 -16.15 2.94 13.63
CA ASP A 450 -16.42 4.20 14.31
C ASP A 450 -15.28 5.23 14.09
N ALA A 451 -14.03 4.75 13.95
CA ALA A 451 -12.86 5.59 13.76
C ALA A 451 -12.59 6.03 12.30
N MET A 452 -13.42 5.60 11.34
CA MET A 452 -13.24 5.99 9.93
C MET A 452 -13.53 7.48 9.76
N THR A 453 -12.51 8.23 9.33
CA THR A 453 -12.67 9.66 9.03
C THR A 453 -13.31 9.87 7.66
N ARG A 454 -13.61 11.14 7.33
CA ARG A 454 -14.07 11.52 5.98
C ARG A 454 -13.12 11.04 4.89
N LYS A 455 -11.81 11.13 5.13
CA LYS A 455 -10.77 10.68 4.18
C LYS A 455 -10.74 9.17 4.05
N ASP A 456 -10.91 8.42 5.16
CA ASP A 456 -11.02 6.95 5.12
C ASP A 456 -12.22 6.51 4.28
N TRP A 457 -13.39 7.13 4.48
CA TRP A 457 -14.60 6.83 3.69
C TRP A 457 -14.42 7.14 2.21
N TYR A 458 -13.90 8.32 1.89
CA TYR A 458 -13.66 8.72 0.50
C TYR A 458 -12.67 7.76 -0.20
N VAL A 459 -11.57 7.40 0.46
CA VAL A 459 -10.62 6.43 -0.11
C VAL A 459 -11.27 5.08 -0.29
N ALA A 460 -12.03 4.58 0.69
CA ALA A 460 -12.69 3.27 0.62
C ALA A 460 -13.69 3.20 -0.54
N LEU A 461 -14.58 4.19 -0.65
CA LEU A 461 -15.63 4.25 -1.67
C LEU A 461 -15.07 4.38 -3.09
N THR A 462 -13.92 5.04 -3.23
CA THR A 462 -13.30 5.27 -4.56
C THR A 462 -12.42 4.12 -5.04
N ARG A 463 -12.33 2.99 -4.32
CA ARG A 463 -11.51 1.82 -4.75
C ARG A 463 -12.18 0.95 -5.81
N ALA A 464 -13.51 0.91 -5.86
CA ALA A 464 -14.27 0.06 -6.76
C ALA A 464 -14.66 0.80 -8.05
N THR A 465 -14.72 0.06 -9.17
CA THR A 465 -15.17 0.59 -10.47
C THR A 465 -16.55 0.09 -10.88
N THR A 466 -17.00 -1.08 -10.40
CA THR A 466 -18.24 -1.73 -10.85
C THR A 466 -19.32 -1.80 -9.77
N SER A 467 -19.00 -2.24 -8.55
CA SER A 467 -20.00 -2.36 -7.48
C SER A 467 -19.43 -2.21 -6.08
N ILE A 468 -20.25 -1.70 -5.16
CA ILE A 468 -19.88 -1.51 -3.75
C ILE A 468 -20.93 -2.15 -2.84
N ARG A 469 -20.51 -2.91 -1.84
CA ARG A 469 -21.37 -3.31 -0.72
C ARG A 469 -20.91 -2.57 0.52
N ILE A 470 -21.80 -1.81 1.15
CA ILE A 470 -21.50 -1.04 2.36
C ILE A 470 -22.18 -1.71 3.56
N ILE A 471 -21.40 -2.05 4.57
CA ILE A 471 -21.89 -2.62 5.82
C ILE A 471 -21.67 -1.60 6.93
N SER A 472 -22.71 -0.85 7.29
CA SER A 472 -22.63 0.24 8.29
C SER A 472 -23.78 0.21 9.29
N PRO A 473 -23.62 0.79 10.50
CA PRO A 473 -24.69 0.81 11.50
C PRO A 473 -25.97 1.52 11.03
N ALA A 474 -25.81 2.55 10.19
CA ALA A 474 -26.91 3.34 9.63
C ALA A 474 -26.63 3.71 8.16
N GLU A 475 -27.70 4.03 7.41
CA GLU A 475 -27.59 4.53 6.04
C GLU A 475 -27.19 6.01 5.97
N ARG A 476 -27.35 6.77 7.06
CA ARG A 476 -26.91 8.15 7.16
C ARG A 476 -26.12 8.35 8.44
N PHE A 477 -24.91 8.91 8.32
CA PHE A 477 -24.04 9.14 9.45
C PHE A 477 -23.01 10.24 9.16
N LEU A 478 -22.58 10.92 10.21
CA LEU A 478 -21.46 11.85 10.15
C LEU A 478 -20.14 11.08 10.32
N PRO A 479 -19.21 11.09 9.36
CA PRO A 479 -17.90 10.47 9.54
C PRO A 479 -17.13 11.12 10.69
N SER A 480 -16.22 10.37 11.31
CA SER A 480 -15.36 10.91 12.34
C SER A 480 -14.52 12.07 11.81
N ARG A 481 -14.31 13.10 12.65
CA ARG A 481 -13.40 14.19 12.32
C ARG A 481 -11.99 13.65 12.13
N ASP A 482 -11.21 14.29 11.27
CA ASP A 482 -9.80 13.98 11.12
C ASP A 482 -9.11 14.28 12.46
N GLN A 483 -8.82 13.24 13.25
CA GLN A 483 -8.06 13.40 14.49
C GLN A 483 -6.59 13.54 14.11
N ILE A 484 -5.96 14.64 14.54
CA ILE A 484 -4.51 14.90 14.44
C ILE A 484 -3.69 13.90 15.31
N GLU A 485 -4.36 12.99 16.03
CA GLU A 485 -3.73 12.08 16.99
C GLU A 485 -4.13 10.61 16.73
N ARG A 486 -3.68 10.02 15.62
CA ARG A 486 -3.46 8.54 15.58
C ARG A 486 -2.10 8.19 16.17
N SER A 487 -1.71 8.86 17.25
CA SER A 487 -0.51 8.59 18.05
C SER A 487 -0.93 7.97 19.36
N ARG A 488 -1.09 6.64 19.38
CA ARG A 488 -0.93 5.71 20.54
C ARG A 488 -1.66 4.39 20.28
N SER A 489 -1.13 3.54 19.40
CA SER A 489 -1.13 2.05 19.55
C SER A 489 -0.83 1.28 18.24
N ALA A 490 0.26 1.59 17.53
CA ALA A 490 0.74 0.76 16.41
C ALA A 490 2.25 0.43 16.48
N LEU A 491 2.79 0.37 17.69
CA LEU A 491 4.09 -0.28 17.97
C LEU A 491 3.92 -1.79 18.09
#